data_AF-A0A8X6YN86-F1
#
_entry.id   AF-A0A8X6YN86-F1
#
_cell.length_a   1.000
_cell.length_b   1.000
_cell.length_c   1.000
_cell.angle_alpha   90.00
_cell.angle_beta   90.00
_cell.angle_gamma   90.00
#
_symmetry.space_group_name_H-M   'P 1'
#
loop_
_entity.id
_entity.type
_entity.pdbx_description
1 polymer ?
#
loop_
_entity_poly.entity_id
_entity_poly.type
_entity_poly.pdbx_seq_one_letter_code
_entity_poly.pdbx_strand_id
1 'polypeptide(L)' 'IDNAYIPQCSEDGSWVPKQCWDYNDSCWCVDKEGKQVGDIKAEGKGLNC' A
#
# COMPACT_ATOMS: atom_id res chain seq x y z
N ILE A 1 -0.16 18.37 11.09
CA ILE A 1 -0.09 17.95 9.67
C ILE A 1 0.16 16.46 9.73
N ASP A 2 -0.88 15.65 9.52
CA ASP A 2 -0.80 14.21 9.68
C ASP A 2 -0.02 13.62 8.50
N ASN A 3 1.29 13.47 8.70
CA ASN A 3 2.14 12.59 7.92
C ASN A 3 2.01 11.15 8.44
N ALA A 4 0.83 10.75 8.89
CA ALA A 4 0.55 9.36 9.24
C ALA A 4 0.14 8.62 7.97
N TYR A 5 0.59 7.38 7.83
CA TYR A 5 0.06 6.48 6.83
C TYR A 5 -1.32 5.98 7.29
N ILE A 6 -2.29 6.02 6.37
CA ILE A 6 -3.65 5.50 6.58
C ILE A 6 -3.80 4.23 5.73
N PRO A 7 -4.02 3.06 6.36
CA PRO A 7 -4.32 1.81 5.66
C PRO A 7 -5.49 1.94 4.68
N GLN A 8 -5.31 1.41 3.48
CA GLN A 8 -6.37 1.26 2.49
C GLN A 8 -6.97 -0.14 2.60
N CYS A 9 -8.26 -0.20 2.93
CA CYS A 9 -9.00 -1.45 3.12
C CYS A 9 -10.05 -1.66 2.03
N SER A 10 -10.28 -2.92 1.67
CA SER A 10 -11.39 -3.38 0.84
C SER A 10 -12.70 -3.34 1.62
N GLU A 11 -13.84 -3.47 0.92
CA GLU A 11 -15.17 -3.46 1.55
C GLU A 11 -15.40 -4.58 2.58
N ASP A 12 -14.69 -5.70 2.43
CA ASP A 12 -14.72 -6.85 3.35
C ASP A 12 -13.83 -6.65 4.60
N GLY A 13 -13.15 -5.50 4.71
CA GLY A 13 -12.23 -5.18 5.79
C GLY A 13 -10.82 -5.75 5.62
N SER A 14 -10.53 -6.45 4.52
CA SER A 14 -9.18 -6.89 4.19
C SER A 14 -8.31 -5.74 3.65
N TRP A 15 -7.00 -5.94 3.62
CA TRP A 15 -6.09 -4.97 3.02
C TRP A 15 -6.22 -4.94 1.50
N VAL A 16 -6.27 -3.74 0.91
CA VAL A 16 -6.12 -3.60 -0.54
C VAL A 16 -4.69 -4.05 -0.92
N PRO A 17 -4.49 -4.88 -1.96
CA PRO A 17 -3.16 -5.35 -2.31
C PRO A 17 -2.15 -4.23 -2.55
N LYS A 18 -2.59 -3.09 -3.09
CA LYS A 18 -1.76 -1.89 -3.26
C LYS A 18 -2.06 -0.88 -2.15
N GLN A 19 -1.03 -0.54 -1.39
CA GLN A 19 -1.04 0.51 -0.39
C GLN A 19 -0.24 1.71 -0.90
N CYS A 20 -0.76 2.92 -0.71
CA CYS A 20 -0.17 4.17 -1.14
C CYS A 20 -0.23 5.18 0.00
N TRP A 21 0.87 5.91 0.17
CA TRP A 21 0.99 6.96 1.16
C TRP A 21 1.12 8.32 0.46
N ASP A 22 0.03 9.08 0.49
CA ASP A 22 -0.10 10.35 -0.24
C ASP A 22 0.91 11.40 0.19
N TYR A 23 1.45 11.31 1.41
CA TYR A 23 2.43 12.27 1.94
C TYR A 23 3.75 12.28 1.15
N ASN A 24 4.20 11.11 0.68
CA ASN A 24 5.48 10.96 -0.03
C ASN A 24 5.34 10.26 -1.40
N ASP A 25 4.11 10.16 -1.92
CA ASP A 25 3.78 9.53 -3.20
C ASP A 25 4.37 8.11 -3.35
N SER A 26 4.46 7.37 -2.24
CA SER A 26 5.04 6.03 -2.21
C SER A 26 3.94 4.97 -2.16
N CYS A 27 4.05 3.94 -3.01
CA CYS A 27 3.16 2.79 -2.97
C CYS A 27 3.93 1.48 -2.83
N TRP A 28 3.32 0.48 -2.21
CA TRP A 28 3.88 -0.87 -2.03
C TRP A 28 2.77 -1.93 -2.08
N CYS A 29 3.15 -3.19 -2.36
CA CYS A 29 2.20 -4.29 -2.32
C CYS A 29 2.16 -4.92 -0.92
N VAL A 30 0.98 -5.35 -0.50
CA VAL A 30 0.75 -6.12 0.74
C VAL A 30 -0.08 -7.37 0.44
N ASP A 31 0.04 -8.38 1.30
CA ASP A 31 -0.89 -9.51 1.33
C ASP A 31 -2.20 -9.17 2.08
N LYS A 32 -3.10 -10.15 2.20
CA LYS A 32 -4.40 -10.00 2.87
C LYS A 32 -4.28 -9.66 4.36
N GLU A 33 -3.13 -9.90 4.97
CA GLU A 33 -2.85 -9.59 6.38
C GLU A 33 -2.18 -8.21 6.54
N GLY A 34 -1.88 -7.52 5.43
CA GLY A 34 -1.24 -6.21 5.41
C GLY A 34 0.28 -6.26 5.44
N LYS A 35 0.87 -7.44 5.30
CA LYS A 35 2.32 -7.59 5.28
C LYS A 35 2.84 -7.27 3.88
N GLN A 36 3.86 -6.43 3.82
CA GLN A 36 4.49 -6.06 2.57
C GLN A 36 5.02 -7.30 1.82
N VAL A 37 4.72 -7.38 0.53
CA VAL A 37 5.22 -8.41 -0.38
C VAL A 37 6.20 -7.80 -1.39
N GLY A 38 7.37 -8.42 -1.54
CA GLY A 38 8.45 -7.95 -2.43
C GLY A 38 9.34 -6.84 -1.87
N ASP A 39 10.40 -6.52 -2.61
CA ASP A 39 11.31 -5.42 -2.27
C ASP A 39 10.61 -4.06 -2.44
N ILE A 40 10.93 -3.10 -1.56
CA ILE A 40 10.38 -1.72 -1.48
C ILE A 40 10.41 -0.92 -2.81
N LYS A 41 11.08 -1.45 -3.85
CA LYS A 41 11.32 -0.84 -5.16
C LYS A 41 10.58 -1.51 -6.31
N ALA A 42 9.35 -1.99 -6.10
CA ALA A 42 8.52 -2.28 -7.26
C ALA A 42 7.92 -0.92 -7.72
N GLU A 43 8.46 -0.42 -8.84
CA GLU A 43 8.41 0.97 -9.28
C GLU A 43 7.01 1.61 -9.32
N GLY A 44 6.99 2.91 -9.02
CA GLY A 44 5.81 3.75 -8.87
C GLY A 44 4.81 3.69 -10.03
N LYS A 45 3.53 3.89 -9.68
CA LYS A 45 2.33 3.92 -10.54
C LYS A 45 2.06 2.70 -11.45
N GLY A 46 3.04 1.86 -11.76
CA GLY A 46 2.94 0.62 -12.54
C GLY A 46 2.92 -0.66 -11.69
N LEU A 47 2.83 -0.52 -10.37
CA LEU A 47 2.82 -1.64 -9.44
C LEU A 47 1.52 -2.47 -9.61
N ASN A 48 1.64 -3.63 -10.26
CA ASN A 48 0.58 -4.64 -10.34
C ASN A 48 0.61 -5.51 -9.08
N CYS A 49 -0.04 -5.01 -8.03
CA CYS A 49 -0.62 -5.82 -6.96
C CYS A 49 -2.03 -6.24 -7.41
#